data_AF-A0A969XGU0-F1
#
_entry.id   AF-A0A969XGU0-F1
#
_cell.length_a   1.000
_cell.length_b   1.000
_cell.length_c   1.000
_cell.angle_alpha   90.00
_cell.angle_beta   90.00
_cell.angle_gamma   90.00
#
_symmetry.space_group_name_H-M   'P 1'
#
loop_
_entity.id
_entity.type
_entity.pdbx_description
1 polymer ?
#
loop_
_entity_poly.entity_id
_entity_poly.type
_entity_poly.pdbx_seq_one_letter_code
_entity_poly.pdbx_strand_id
1 'polypeptide(L)'
;MRRYPHAIRYVLACILLAMALLGCGGETASDEPPPAAAQAAYDHVREGYQEEDAAVFTQDFGDVMFTDRSAEDYLEVVDQLKTALGDWGDEATYLGVEDGAHSWRVTFEKGKPMVVIVLDEEDRVSGLWFR
;
A
#
# COMPACT_ATOMS: atom_id res chain seq x y z
N MET A 1 20.49 45.52 -33.92
CA MET A 1 20.13 44.96 -32.59
C MET A 1 18.62 44.87 -32.53
N ARG A 2 17.90 43.80 -32.23
CA ARG A 2 18.19 42.43 -31.74
C ARG A 2 17.16 41.51 -32.43
N ARG A 3 17.64 40.36 -32.92
CA ARG A 3 16.79 39.24 -33.35
C ARG A 3 16.14 38.63 -32.10
N TYR A 4 14.83 38.49 -32.08
CA TYR A 4 14.16 37.56 -31.18
C TYR A 4 13.12 36.73 -31.96
N PRO A 5 13.50 35.57 -32.52
CA PRO A 5 12.50 34.61 -32.97
C PRO A 5 12.78 33.21 -32.40
N HIS A 6 13.00 33.06 -31.09
CA HIS A 6 13.17 31.72 -30.50
C HIS A 6 12.51 31.53 -29.13
N ALA A 7 12.21 32.58 -28.37
CA ALA A 7 11.68 32.41 -27.00
C ALA A 7 10.25 31.84 -26.97
N ILE A 8 9.40 32.15 -27.95
CA ILE A 8 7.98 31.75 -27.97
C ILE A 8 7.81 30.25 -28.33
N ARG A 9 8.76 29.66 -29.06
CA ARG A 9 8.68 28.24 -29.46
C ARG A 9 8.96 27.26 -28.33
N TYR A 10 9.71 27.66 -27.30
CA TYR A 10 10.05 26.76 -26.18
C TYR A 10 8.98 26.74 -25.08
N VAL A 11 8.22 27.81 -24.91
CA VAL A 11 7.16 27.86 -23.87
C VAL A 11 6.00 26.91 -24.22
N LEU A 12 5.67 26.76 -25.50
CA LEU A 12 4.61 25.85 -25.94
C LEU A 12 4.99 24.36 -25.80
N ALA A 13 6.28 24.03 -25.89
CA ALA A 13 6.75 22.65 -25.75
C ALA A 13 6.73 22.15 -24.29
N CYS A 14 6.96 23.04 -23.32
CA CYS A 14 6.88 22.68 -21.89
C CYS A 14 5.45 22.50 -21.40
N ILE A 15 4.47 23.19 -21.99
CA ILE A 15 3.05 23.08 -21.57
C ILE A 15 2.40 21.79 -22.09
N LEU A 16 2.86 21.25 -23.23
CA LEU A 16 2.34 19.98 -23.76
C LEU A 16 2.92 18.74 -23.07
N LEU A 17 4.08 18.85 -22.38
CA LEU A 17 4.65 17.74 -21.62
C LEU A 17 3.98 17.55 -20.24
N ALA A 18 3.26 18.57 -19.74
CA ALA A 18 2.58 18.51 -18.44
C ALA A 18 1.23 17.77 -18.48
N MET A 19 0.65 17.54 -19.66
CA MET A 19 -0.66 16.86 -19.78
C MET A 19 -0.59 15.38 -20.19
N ALA A 20 0.63 14.83 -20.35
CA ALA A 20 0.80 13.41 -20.64
C ALA A 20 0.82 12.50 -19.38
N LEU A 21 0.73 13.08 -18.17
CA LEU A 21 0.57 12.33 -16.91
C LEU A 21 -0.89 12.16 -16.45
N LEU A 22 -1.87 12.61 -17.25
CA LEU A 22 -3.29 12.29 -17.04
C LEU A 22 -3.69 10.93 -17.65
N GLY A 23 -2.71 10.06 -17.88
CA GLY A 23 -2.90 8.71 -18.40
C GLY A 23 -3.02 7.67 -17.29
N CYS A 24 -4.09 6.87 -17.39
CA CYS A 24 -4.35 5.61 -16.69
C CYS A 24 -4.92 5.71 -15.27
N GLY A 25 -6.21 6.05 -15.16
CA GLY A 25 -7.13 5.57 -14.10
C GLY A 25 -6.51 5.23 -12.75
N GLY A 26 -5.68 6.14 -12.24
CA GLY A 26 -4.84 5.89 -11.08
C GLY A 26 -5.65 6.22 -9.84
N GLU A 27 -5.73 5.26 -8.93
CA GLU A 27 -6.18 5.57 -7.58
C GLU A 27 -5.34 6.73 -7.05
N THR A 28 -6.03 7.77 -6.61
CA THR A 28 -5.37 8.97 -6.13
C THR A 28 -4.88 8.69 -4.72
N ALA A 29 -3.61 8.97 -4.47
CA ALA A 29 -3.06 8.91 -3.11
C ALA A 29 -3.92 9.78 -2.18
N SER A 30 -4.11 9.33 -0.94
CA SER A 30 -4.81 10.16 0.05
C SER A 30 -3.99 11.42 0.37
N ASP A 31 -4.67 12.55 0.52
CA ASP A 31 -4.06 13.78 1.02
C ASP A 31 -3.76 13.71 2.53
N GLU A 32 -4.41 12.78 3.25
CA GLU A 32 -4.22 12.56 4.68
C GLU A 32 -3.31 11.34 4.91
N PRO A 33 -2.35 11.42 5.84
CA PRO A 33 -1.55 10.26 6.19
C PRO A 33 -2.40 9.19 6.91
N PRO A 34 -1.99 7.92 6.88
CA PRO A 34 -2.65 6.90 7.68
C PRO A 34 -2.53 7.21 9.18
N PRO A 35 -3.53 6.85 9.99
CA PRO A 35 -3.40 6.87 11.44
C PRO A 35 -2.19 6.03 11.90
N ALA A 36 -1.58 6.40 13.03
CA ALA A 36 -0.36 5.76 13.51
C ALA A 36 -0.52 4.25 13.73
N ALA A 37 -1.66 3.80 14.26
CA ALA A 37 -1.94 2.37 14.44
C ALA A 37 -2.05 1.63 13.10
N ALA A 38 -2.72 2.22 12.11
CA ALA A 38 -2.89 1.61 10.80
C ALA A 38 -1.54 1.52 10.06
N GLN A 39 -0.69 2.54 10.20
CA GLN A 39 0.67 2.54 9.67
C GLN A 39 1.55 1.50 10.37
N ALA A 40 1.52 1.41 11.69
CA ALA A 40 2.28 0.41 12.44
C ALA A 40 1.87 -1.02 12.04
N ALA A 41 0.56 -1.28 11.95
CA ALA A 41 0.04 -2.57 11.50
C ALA A 41 0.50 -2.92 10.09
N TYR A 42 0.47 -1.95 9.16
CA TYR A 42 0.99 -2.13 7.81
C TYR A 42 2.49 -2.46 7.82
N ASP A 43 3.29 -1.75 8.61
CA ASP A 43 4.74 -1.93 8.68
C ASP A 43 5.11 -3.30 9.27
N HIS A 44 4.46 -3.73 10.35
CA HIS A 44 4.69 -5.06 10.92
C HIS A 44 4.20 -6.20 10.00
N VAL A 45 3.07 -6.02 9.30
CA VAL A 45 2.62 -6.98 8.27
C VAL A 45 3.66 -7.10 7.15
N ARG A 46 4.22 -5.98 6.68
CA ARG A 46 5.29 -5.97 5.68
C ARG A 46 6.56 -6.64 6.21
N GLU A 47 6.99 -6.29 7.41
CA GLU A 47 8.21 -6.83 8.03
C GLU A 47 8.08 -8.35 8.23
N GLY A 48 7.01 -8.80 8.90
CA GLY A 48 6.76 -10.22 9.11
C GLY A 48 6.57 -11.01 7.81
N TYR A 49 6.03 -10.39 6.76
CA TYR A 49 6.00 -10.98 5.42
C TYR A 49 7.41 -11.17 4.85
N GLN A 50 8.26 -10.15 4.93
CA GLN A 50 9.62 -10.19 4.37
C GLN A 50 10.50 -11.19 5.12
N GLU A 51 10.44 -11.17 6.45
CA GLU A 51 11.24 -12.01 7.34
C GLU A 51 10.68 -13.43 7.53
N GLU A 52 9.46 -13.69 7.03
CA GLU A 52 8.74 -14.95 7.27
C GLU A 52 8.56 -15.23 8.77
N ASP A 53 8.26 -14.17 9.53
CA ASP A 53 8.05 -14.21 10.97
C ASP A 53 6.58 -13.91 11.29
N ALA A 54 5.84 -14.94 11.69
CA ALA A 54 4.44 -14.81 12.04
C ALA A 54 4.20 -14.01 13.33
N ALA A 55 5.15 -13.98 14.26
CA ALA A 55 5.01 -13.19 15.48
C ALA A 55 5.05 -11.70 15.14
N VAL A 56 5.94 -11.28 14.24
CA VAL A 56 5.97 -9.91 13.71
C VAL A 56 4.73 -9.64 12.86
N PHE A 57 4.39 -10.53 11.92
CA PHE A 57 3.25 -10.36 11.01
C PHE A 57 1.92 -10.14 11.75
N THR A 58 1.73 -10.83 12.88
CA THR A 58 0.48 -10.82 13.64
C THR A 58 0.54 -9.93 14.90
N GLN A 59 1.63 -9.19 15.10
CA GLN A 59 1.88 -8.45 16.35
C GLN A 59 0.75 -7.47 16.71
N ASP A 60 0.12 -6.86 15.71
CA ASP A 60 -0.96 -5.89 15.91
C ASP A 60 -2.38 -6.48 15.79
N PHE A 61 -2.50 -7.80 15.64
CA PHE A 61 -3.80 -8.43 15.44
C PHE A 61 -4.61 -8.47 16.73
N GLY A 62 -5.91 -8.18 16.62
CA GLY A 62 -6.89 -8.39 17.67
C GLY A 62 -7.30 -9.85 17.77
N ASP A 63 -7.88 -10.24 18.90
CA ASP A 63 -8.29 -11.62 19.20
C ASP A 63 -9.20 -12.23 18.11
N VAL A 64 -10.01 -11.40 17.45
CA VAL A 64 -10.91 -11.84 16.37
C VAL A 64 -10.17 -12.50 15.22
N MET A 65 -8.94 -12.06 14.90
CA MET A 65 -8.11 -12.64 13.85
C MET A 65 -7.65 -14.06 14.18
N PHE A 66 -7.67 -14.43 15.47
CA PHE A 66 -7.25 -15.74 15.97
C PHE A 66 -8.43 -16.68 16.30
N THR A 67 -9.66 -16.34 15.90
CA THR A 67 -10.84 -17.15 16.19
C THR A 67 -10.73 -18.58 15.65
N ASP A 68 -10.20 -18.72 14.43
CA ASP A 68 -10.05 -20.01 13.72
C ASP A 68 -8.60 -20.35 13.38
N ARG A 69 -7.64 -19.55 13.86
CA ARG A 69 -6.20 -19.65 13.52
C ARG A 69 -5.35 -19.26 14.72
N SER A 70 -4.25 -19.97 14.92
CA SER A 70 -3.18 -19.55 15.80
C SER A 70 -2.25 -18.55 15.09
N ALA A 71 -1.37 -17.90 15.85
CA ALA A 71 -0.30 -17.09 15.27
C ALA A 71 0.62 -17.92 14.35
N GLU A 72 0.94 -19.16 14.72
CA GLU A 72 1.80 -20.03 13.91
C GLU A 72 1.17 -20.38 12.54
N ASP A 73 -0.17 -20.48 12.46
CA ASP A 73 -0.88 -20.74 11.20
C ASP A 73 -0.71 -19.59 10.19
N TYR A 74 -0.33 -18.39 10.63
CA TYR A 74 -0.06 -17.28 9.72
C TYR A 74 1.26 -17.43 8.95
N LEU A 75 2.17 -18.31 9.35
CA LEU A 75 3.32 -18.67 8.49
C LEU A 75 2.85 -19.32 7.18
N GLU A 76 1.83 -20.19 7.24
CA GLU A 76 1.25 -20.80 6.04
C GLU A 76 0.59 -19.73 5.16
N VAL A 77 -0.05 -18.73 5.76
CA VAL A 77 -0.63 -17.59 5.03
C VAL A 77 0.46 -16.79 4.32
N VAL A 78 1.57 -16.49 5.00
CA VAL A 78 2.71 -15.76 4.41
C VAL A 78 3.29 -16.55 3.25
N ASP A 79 3.49 -17.87 3.38
CA ASP A 79 3.98 -18.74 2.30
C ASP A 79 3.03 -18.74 1.08
N GLN A 80 1.71 -18.83 1.33
CA GLN A 80 0.70 -18.74 0.27
C GLN A 80 0.74 -17.37 -0.43
N LEU A 81 0.88 -16.28 0.32
CA LEU A 81 0.98 -14.93 -0.23
C LEU A 81 2.27 -14.74 -1.03
N LYS A 82 3.43 -15.21 -0.53
CA LYS A 82 4.70 -15.21 -1.29
C LYS A 82 4.60 -16.02 -2.57
N THR A 83 3.96 -17.18 -2.51
CA THR A 83 3.69 -17.99 -3.70
C THR A 83 2.82 -17.24 -4.71
N ALA A 84 1.79 -16.53 -4.27
CA ALA A 84 0.86 -15.81 -5.14
C ALA A 84 1.40 -14.47 -5.68
N LEU A 85 2.07 -13.68 -4.83
CA LEU A 85 2.43 -12.28 -5.10
C LEU A 85 3.94 -12.07 -5.30
N GLY A 86 4.78 -12.98 -4.81
CA GLY A 86 6.25 -12.85 -4.84
C GLY A 86 6.77 -11.81 -3.86
N ASP A 87 7.97 -11.28 -4.09
CA ASP A 87 8.60 -10.37 -3.13
C ASP A 87 7.81 -9.06 -2.95
N TRP A 88 7.81 -8.55 -1.71
CA TRP A 88 7.20 -7.26 -1.37
C TRP A 88 8.15 -6.13 -1.79
N GLY A 89 7.71 -5.25 -2.69
CA GLY A 89 8.51 -4.16 -3.24
C GLY A 89 8.52 -2.88 -2.41
N ASP A 90 9.36 -1.92 -2.79
CA ASP A 90 9.55 -0.69 -2.01
C ASP A 90 8.44 0.37 -2.20
N GLU A 91 7.67 0.25 -3.27
CA GLU A 91 6.60 1.21 -3.59
C GLU A 91 5.29 0.83 -2.91
N ALA A 92 4.79 1.71 -2.07
CA ALA A 92 3.43 1.65 -1.53
C ALA A 92 2.80 3.05 -1.52
N THR A 93 1.52 3.13 -1.88
CA THR A 93 0.74 4.37 -1.88
C THR A 93 -0.46 4.21 -0.96
N TYR A 94 -0.54 4.99 0.11
CA TYR A 94 -1.73 5.04 0.94
C TYR A 94 -2.89 5.68 0.17
N LEU A 95 -4.02 5.00 0.13
CA LEU A 95 -5.22 5.40 -0.63
C LEU A 95 -6.29 6.05 0.24
N GLY A 96 -6.14 5.99 1.57
CA GLY A 96 -7.11 6.55 2.52
C GLY A 96 -7.91 5.47 3.24
N VAL A 97 -9.03 5.90 3.81
CA VAL A 97 -9.96 5.07 4.57
C VAL A 97 -11.34 5.11 3.93
N GLU A 98 -11.96 3.94 3.76
CA GLU A 98 -13.35 3.78 3.31
C GLU A 98 -14.04 2.79 4.26
N ASP A 99 -15.17 3.17 4.85
CA ASP A 99 -15.93 2.35 5.81
C ASP A 99 -15.08 1.74 6.95
N GLY A 100 -14.07 2.48 7.43
CA GLY A 100 -13.14 2.04 8.48
C GLY A 100 -12.00 1.14 8.00
N ALA A 101 -11.90 0.88 6.69
CA ALA A 101 -10.84 0.08 6.08
C ALA A 101 -9.76 0.97 5.46
N HIS A 102 -8.55 0.91 6.03
CA HIS A 102 -7.37 1.62 5.55
C HIS A 102 -6.72 0.84 4.39
N SER A 103 -6.46 1.51 3.28
CA SER A 103 -6.01 0.84 2.05
C SER A 103 -4.68 1.37 1.53
N TRP A 104 -3.82 0.48 1.06
CA TRP A 104 -2.57 0.80 0.38
C TRP A 104 -2.52 0.08 -0.96
N ARG A 105 -2.14 0.78 -2.04
CA ARG A 105 -1.70 0.16 -3.28
C ARG A 105 -0.22 -0.20 -3.13
N VAL A 106 0.11 -1.48 -3.19
CA VAL A 106 1.46 -1.97 -2.90
C VAL A 106 2.03 -2.69 -4.12
N THR A 107 3.28 -2.42 -4.46
CA THR A 107 3.99 -3.16 -5.49
C THR A 107 4.56 -4.46 -4.92
N PHE A 108 4.23 -5.58 -5.54
CA PHE A 108 4.86 -6.88 -5.36
C PHE A 108 5.51 -7.31 -6.68
N GLU A 109 6.35 -8.35 -6.63
CA GLU A 109 6.99 -8.92 -7.83
C GLU A 109 5.98 -9.30 -8.92
N LYS A 110 4.85 -9.91 -8.53
CA LYS A 110 3.86 -10.48 -9.48
C LYS A 110 2.64 -9.57 -9.73
N GLY A 111 2.58 -8.39 -9.09
CA GLY A 111 1.44 -7.50 -9.27
C GLY A 111 1.42 -6.30 -8.34
N LYS A 112 0.37 -5.49 -8.44
CA LYS A 112 0.14 -4.34 -7.56
C LYS A 112 -1.20 -4.43 -6.84
N PRO A 113 -1.41 -5.44 -5.95
CA PRO A 113 -2.62 -5.55 -5.17
C PRO A 113 -2.80 -4.37 -4.21
N MET A 114 -4.03 -4.24 -3.73
CA MET A 114 -4.38 -3.40 -2.61
C MET A 114 -4.29 -4.22 -1.31
N VAL A 115 -3.55 -3.71 -0.34
CA VAL A 115 -3.54 -4.22 1.03
C VAL A 115 -4.55 -3.40 1.83
N VAL A 116 -5.48 -4.08 2.49
CA VAL A 116 -6.56 -3.46 3.25
C VAL A 116 -6.47 -3.91 4.71
N ILE A 117 -6.44 -2.96 5.63
CA ILE A 117 -6.37 -3.17 7.08
C ILE A 117 -7.58 -2.51 7.73
N VAL A 118 -8.34 -3.27 8.50
CA VAL A 118 -9.42 -2.75 9.36
C VAL A 118 -8.97 -2.84 10.80
N LEU A 119 -9.14 -1.75 11.53
CA LEU A 119 -8.86 -1.67 12.96
C LEU A 119 -10.16 -1.75 13.76
N ASP A 120 -10.13 -2.38 14.92
CA ASP A 120 -11.20 -2.31 15.91
C ASP A 120 -11.10 -1.05 16.80
N GLU A 121 -11.99 -0.95 17.79
CA GLU A 121 -12.06 0.19 18.72
C GLU A 121 -10.82 0.31 19.62
N GLU A 122 -10.00 -0.74 19.72
CA GLU A 122 -8.75 -0.77 20.51
C GLU A 122 -7.51 -0.58 19.61
N ASP A 123 -7.70 -0.10 18.37
CA ASP A 123 -6.65 0.10 17.37
C ASP A 123 -5.92 -1.21 16.99
N ARG A 124 -6.57 -2.38 17.15
CA ARG A 124 -6.02 -3.70 16.77
C ARG A 124 -6.56 -4.14 15.43
N VAL A 125 -5.78 -4.88 14.65
CA VAL A 125 -6.22 -5.39 13.35
C VAL A 125 -7.33 -6.40 13.55
N SER A 126 -8.52 -6.09 13.03
CA SER A 126 -9.69 -6.96 13.01
C SER A 126 -10.00 -7.52 11.61
N GLY A 127 -9.25 -7.07 10.60
CA GLY A 127 -9.31 -7.61 9.25
C GLY A 127 -8.11 -7.22 8.40
N LEU A 128 -7.63 -8.17 7.58
CA LEU A 128 -6.52 -8.00 6.64
C LEU A 128 -6.82 -8.70 5.32
N TRP A 129 -6.69 -7.99 4.20
CA TRP A 129 -6.90 -8.54 2.85
C TRP A 129 -5.86 -8.04 1.84
N PHE A 130 -5.55 -8.90 0.86
CA PHE A 130 -4.73 -8.61 -0.31
C PHE A 130 -5.63 -8.82 -1.56
N ARG A 131 -5.98 -7.75 -2.29
CA ARG A 131 -6.99 -7.79 -3.38
C ARG A 131 -6.56 -7.09 -4.67
#